data_AF-A0A100I3K5-F1
#
_entry.id   AF-A0A100I3K5-F1
#
_cell.length_a   1.000
_cell.length_b   1.000
_cell.length_c   1.000
_cell.angle_alpha   90.00
_cell.angle_beta   90.00
_cell.angle_gamma   90.00
#
_symmetry.space_group_name_H-M   'P 1'
#
loop_
_entity.id
_entity.type
_entity.pdbx_description
1 polymer ?
#
loop_
_entity_poly.entity_id
_entity_poly.type
_entity_poly.pdbx_seq_one_letter_code
_entity_poly.pdbx_strand_id
1 'polypeptide(L)'
;MDPLTTALTRIDALHSEDPTKVSNTDIPYELHYAEKMTNYLYKHTPDPSPTLQLAIRAQHLKRWEVPRSTYPDGKVGYYSWRTAVARRQAEIAVQVCLESGIGEAEAERVGRLIRKEGLKGGEDAEAQILEDVACLVFLDDQFEKFKENYERKKVVEILRKTWGKMSERGRGLALELQMGDEANELVKEALMG
;
A
#
# COMPACT_ATOMS: atom_id res chain seq x y z
N MET A 1 16.69 -15.64 15.30
CA MET A 1 16.16 -14.56 14.45
C MET A 1 15.58 -13.52 15.41
N ASP A 2 15.89 -12.24 15.23
CA ASP A 2 15.33 -11.17 16.09
C ASP A 2 13.81 -11.00 15.85
N PRO A 3 13.08 -10.30 16.73
CA PRO A 3 11.63 -10.14 16.62
C PRO A 3 11.16 -9.50 15.31
N LEU A 4 11.87 -8.49 14.79
CA LEU A 4 11.52 -7.81 13.54
C LEU A 4 11.64 -8.76 12.35
N THR A 5 12.78 -9.43 12.21
CA THR A 5 13.00 -10.40 11.12
C THR A 5 12.01 -11.58 11.20
N THR A 6 11.66 -12.01 12.41
CA THR A 6 10.64 -13.05 12.62
C THR A 6 9.26 -12.60 12.15
N ALA A 7 8.84 -11.38 12.52
CA ALA A 7 7.54 -10.84 12.13
C ALA A 7 7.45 -10.61 10.61
N LEU A 8 8.51 -10.07 9.97
CA LEU A 8 8.57 -9.92 8.52
C LEU A 8 8.43 -11.26 7.79
N THR A 9 9.14 -12.29 8.25
CA THR A 9 9.05 -13.64 7.67
C THR A 9 7.65 -14.22 7.78
N ARG A 10 6.96 -13.99 8.91
CA ARG A 10 5.58 -14.45 9.10
C ARG A 10 4.59 -13.67 8.24
N ILE A 11 4.76 -12.35 8.08
CA ILE A 11 3.94 -11.55 7.17
C ILE A 11 4.09 -12.05 5.73
N ASP A 12 5.32 -12.33 5.28
CA ASP A 12 5.58 -12.89 3.95
C ASP A 12 4.96 -14.28 3.76
N ALA A 13 5.00 -15.13 4.81
CA ALA A 13 4.34 -16.43 4.78
C ALA A 13 2.81 -16.30 4.59
N LEU A 14 2.18 -15.32 5.26
CA LEU A 14 0.76 -15.04 5.07
C LEU A 14 0.48 -14.54 3.66
N HIS A 15 1.24 -13.57 3.13
CA HIS A 15 1.09 -13.09 1.75
C HIS A 15 1.27 -14.19 0.71
N SER A 16 2.12 -15.18 1.01
CA SER A 16 2.35 -16.34 0.14
C SER A 16 1.14 -17.26 0.01
N GLU A 17 0.12 -17.10 0.86
CA GLU A 17 -1.15 -17.83 0.76
C GLU A 17 -2.09 -17.26 -0.30
N ASP A 18 -1.78 -16.12 -0.94
CA ASP A 18 -2.56 -15.58 -2.06
C ASP A 18 -2.60 -16.58 -3.22
N PRO A 19 -3.78 -17.10 -3.62
CA PRO A 19 -3.88 -18.02 -4.74
C PRO A 19 -3.63 -17.33 -6.09
N THR A 20 -3.69 -16.00 -6.14
CA THR A 20 -3.46 -15.20 -7.34
C THR A 20 -1.97 -15.08 -7.59
N LYS A 21 -1.53 -15.31 -8.82
CA LYS A 21 -0.12 -15.19 -9.21
C LYS A 21 0.13 -13.95 -10.07
N VAL A 22 1.33 -13.38 -9.97
CA VAL A 22 1.80 -12.37 -10.95
C VAL A 22 1.88 -13.03 -12.32
N SER A 23 1.42 -12.33 -13.36
CA SER A 23 1.35 -12.85 -14.72
C SER A 23 2.69 -13.43 -15.18
N ASN A 24 2.66 -14.64 -15.74
CA ASN A 24 3.84 -15.38 -16.22
C ASN A 24 4.88 -15.73 -15.14
N THR A 25 4.50 -15.76 -13.87
CA THR A 25 5.36 -16.22 -12.76
C THR A 25 4.59 -17.15 -11.83
N ASP A 26 5.32 -17.82 -10.92
CA ASP A 26 4.73 -18.59 -9.81
C ASP A 26 4.62 -17.80 -8.50
N ILE A 27 4.91 -16.49 -8.52
CA ILE A 27 4.94 -15.66 -7.32
C ILE A 27 3.51 -15.23 -6.94
N PRO A 28 3.06 -15.46 -5.70
CA PRO A 28 1.80 -14.93 -5.18
C PRO A 28 1.72 -13.41 -5.31
N TYR A 29 0.58 -12.87 -5.75
CA TYR A 29 0.46 -11.47 -6.12
C TYR A 29 0.63 -10.53 -4.92
N GLU A 30 0.00 -10.82 -3.78
CA GLU A 30 0.19 -10.02 -2.57
C GLU A 30 1.63 -10.08 -2.01
N LEU A 31 2.36 -11.19 -2.17
CA LEU A 31 3.78 -11.25 -1.81
C LEU A 31 4.63 -10.30 -2.67
N HIS A 32 4.45 -10.36 -3.99
CA HIS A 32 5.10 -9.43 -4.93
C HIS A 32 4.78 -7.97 -4.59
N TYR A 33 3.50 -7.69 -4.29
CA TYR A 33 3.08 -6.35 -3.87
C TYR A 33 3.80 -5.91 -2.58
N ALA A 34 3.86 -6.77 -1.56
CA ALA A 34 4.52 -6.47 -0.28
C ALA A 34 6.04 -6.24 -0.42
N GLU A 35 6.70 -6.98 -1.31
CA GLU A 35 8.10 -6.77 -1.65
C GLU A 35 8.31 -5.44 -2.38
N LYS A 36 7.44 -5.09 -3.33
CA LYS A 36 7.45 -3.76 -3.97
C LYS A 36 7.26 -2.63 -2.95
N MET A 37 6.32 -2.78 -2.03
CA MET A 37 6.10 -1.83 -0.94
C MET A 37 7.38 -1.62 -0.12
N THR A 38 8.09 -2.69 0.23
CA THR A 38 9.37 -2.62 0.93
C THR A 38 10.45 -1.91 0.10
N ASN A 39 10.56 -2.24 -1.20
CA ASN A 39 11.53 -1.61 -2.09
C ASN A 39 11.32 -0.09 -2.20
N TYR A 40 10.07 0.37 -2.33
CA TYR A 40 9.77 1.79 -2.38
C TYR A 40 9.94 2.49 -1.02
N LEU A 41 9.70 1.80 0.09
CA LEU A 41 10.01 2.35 1.42
C LEU A 41 11.49 2.73 1.52
N TYR A 42 12.40 1.84 1.14
CA TYR A 42 13.84 2.11 1.23
C TYR A 42 14.33 3.14 0.20
N LYS A 43 13.65 3.31 -0.95
CA LYS A 43 13.87 4.45 -1.85
C LYS A 43 13.40 5.76 -1.24
N HIS A 44 12.29 5.73 -0.50
CA HIS A 44 11.71 6.91 0.13
C HIS A 44 12.50 7.39 1.35
N THR A 45 12.76 6.47 2.27
CA THR A 45 13.37 6.72 3.58
C THR A 45 14.40 5.61 3.86
N PRO A 46 15.72 5.91 3.82
CA PRO A 46 16.78 4.90 3.94
C PRO A 46 16.87 4.19 5.31
N ASP A 47 16.37 4.83 6.37
CA ASP A 47 16.40 4.30 7.74
C ASP A 47 14.98 4.33 8.37
N PRO A 48 14.06 3.48 7.89
CA PRO A 48 12.69 3.45 8.40
C PRO A 48 12.61 2.73 9.75
N SER A 49 11.74 3.17 10.65
CA SER A 49 11.54 2.49 11.93
C SER A 49 11.09 1.03 11.74
N PRO A 50 11.38 0.14 12.70
CA PRO A 50 10.87 -1.24 12.67
C PRO A 50 9.36 -1.31 12.50
N THR A 51 8.60 -0.42 13.15
CA THR A 51 7.14 -0.40 13.05
C THR A 51 6.65 0.03 11.65
N LEU A 52 7.34 0.96 11.00
CA LEU A 52 7.01 1.36 9.63
C LEU A 52 7.35 0.24 8.64
N GLN A 53 8.49 -0.45 8.82
CA GLN A 53 8.86 -1.60 7.99
C GLN A 53 7.78 -2.68 8.03
N LEU A 54 7.29 -3.02 9.22
CA LEU A 54 6.22 -4.01 9.41
C LEU A 54 4.89 -3.54 8.82
N ALA A 55 4.51 -2.29 9.05
CA ALA A 55 3.26 -1.73 8.51
C ALA A 55 3.25 -1.68 6.98
N ILE A 56 4.38 -1.35 6.37
CA ILE A 56 4.60 -1.36 4.91
C ILE A 56 4.51 -2.77 4.37
N ARG A 57 5.24 -3.71 4.99
CA ARG A 57 5.25 -5.11 4.56
C ARG A 57 3.86 -5.75 4.70
N ALA A 58 3.08 -5.37 5.71
CA ALA A 58 1.70 -5.82 5.91
C ALA A 58 0.64 -5.06 5.10
N GLN A 59 1.03 -4.15 4.19
CA GLN A 59 0.03 -3.51 3.31
C GLN A 59 -0.66 -4.55 2.44
N HIS A 60 -1.98 -4.42 2.35
CA HIS A 60 -2.88 -5.37 1.69
C HIS A 60 -2.95 -6.77 2.31
N LEU A 61 -2.30 -7.08 3.43
CA LEU A 61 -2.24 -8.43 4.02
C LEU A 61 -3.57 -9.20 4.02
N LYS A 62 -3.62 -10.31 3.29
CA LYS A 62 -4.79 -11.19 3.15
C LYS A 62 -6.02 -10.46 2.63
N ARG A 63 -5.85 -9.48 1.73
CA ARG A 63 -6.97 -8.72 1.15
C ARG A 63 -7.75 -9.55 0.13
N TRP A 64 -7.13 -10.51 -0.55
CA TRP A 64 -7.81 -11.43 -1.47
C TRP A 64 -8.98 -12.18 -0.81
N GLU A 65 -8.93 -12.42 0.50
CA GLU A 65 -10.00 -13.09 1.25
C GLU A 65 -11.25 -12.22 1.44
N VAL A 66 -11.15 -10.91 1.17
CA VAL A 66 -12.28 -9.98 1.22
C VAL A 66 -12.40 -9.25 -0.13
N PRO A 67 -12.91 -9.92 -1.18
CA PRO A 67 -13.01 -9.33 -2.52
C PRO A 67 -13.88 -8.07 -2.53
N ARG A 68 -13.52 -7.07 -3.35
CA ARG A 68 -14.30 -5.82 -3.49
C ARG A 68 -15.76 -6.08 -3.86
N SER A 69 -16.04 -7.12 -4.64
CA SER A 69 -17.39 -7.51 -5.06
C SER A 69 -18.31 -7.94 -3.91
N THR A 70 -17.78 -8.20 -2.71
CA THR A 70 -18.58 -8.52 -1.52
C THR A 70 -19.27 -7.31 -0.89
N TYR A 71 -19.00 -6.09 -1.39
CA TYR A 71 -19.62 -4.84 -0.93
C TYR A 71 -20.38 -4.16 -2.07
N PRO A 72 -21.45 -3.37 -1.78
CA PRO A 72 -22.20 -2.66 -2.81
C PRO A 72 -21.33 -1.76 -3.70
N ASP A 73 -21.76 -1.52 -4.93
CA ASP A 73 -21.09 -0.60 -5.84
C ASP A 73 -21.15 0.87 -5.37
N GLY A 74 -20.34 1.69 -6.01
CA GLY A 74 -20.28 3.12 -5.72
C GLY A 74 -19.38 3.48 -4.53
N LYS A 75 -19.37 4.78 -4.23
CA LYS A 75 -18.40 5.42 -3.32
C LYS A 75 -18.55 4.94 -1.87
N VAL A 76 -19.80 4.78 -1.40
CA VAL A 76 -20.08 4.35 -0.02
C VAL A 76 -19.60 2.92 0.21
N GLY A 77 -19.99 1.98 -0.65
CA GLY A 77 -19.57 0.58 -0.53
C GLY A 77 -18.06 0.42 -0.66
N TYR A 78 -17.41 1.18 -1.55
CA TYR A 78 -15.94 1.20 -1.63
C TYR A 78 -15.27 1.64 -0.34
N TYR A 79 -15.75 2.71 0.30
CA TYR A 79 -15.16 3.17 1.56
C TYR A 79 -15.42 2.21 2.71
N SER A 80 -16.62 1.64 2.81
CA SER A 80 -16.93 0.62 3.82
C SER A 80 -16.00 -0.59 3.69
N TRP A 81 -15.83 -1.09 2.46
CA TRP A 81 -14.89 -2.17 2.17
C TRP A 81 -13.47 -1.81 2.57
N ARG A 82 -12.98 -0.64 2.13
CA ARG A 82 -11.61 -0.18 2.40
C ARG A 82 -11.33 -0.08 3.91
N THR A 83 -12.28 0.44 4.68
CA THR A 83 -12.17 0.53 6.14
C THR A 83 -12.15 -0.84 6.79
N ALA A 84 -13.02 -1.76 6.34
CA ALA A 84 -13.07 -3.12 6.87
C ALA A 84 -11.78 -3.90 6.62
N VAL A 85 -11.24 -3.85 5.40
CA VAL A 85 -9.97 -4.55 5.09
C VAL A 85 -8.79 -3.96 5.84
N ALA A 86 -8.71 -2.62 5.98
CA ALA A 86 -7.64 -1.97 6.74
C ALA A 86 -7.66 -2.37 8.22
N ARG A 87 -8.86 -2.45 8.82
CA ARG A 87 -9.02 -2.92 10.20
C ARG A 87 -8.54 -4.37 10.34
N ARG A 88 -9.00 -5.26 9.45
CA ARG A 88 -8.62 -6.68 9.47
C ARG A 88 -7.10 -6.87 9.30
N GLN A 89 -6.50 -6.16 8.36
CA GLN A 89 -5.06 -6.19 8.11
C GLN A 89 -4.27 -5.77 9.35
N ALA A 90 -4.71 -4.70 10.01
CA ALA A 90 -4.09 -4.22 11.24
C ALA A 90 -4.20 -5.25 12.37
N GLU A 91 -5.37 -5.85 12.56
CA GLU A 91 -5.59 -6.89 13.58
C GLU A 91 -4.65 -8.10 13.36
N ILE A 92 -4.53 -8.58 12.11
CA ILE A 92 -3.62 -9.69 11.77
C ILE A 92 -2.15 -9.29 12.01
N ALA A 93 -1.73 -8.11 11.54
CA ALA A 93 -0.36 -7.65 11.67
C ALA A 93 0.04 -7.45 13.14
N VAL A 94 -0.85 -6.89 13.97
CA VAL A 94 -0.65 -6.74 15.42
C VAL A 94 -0.42 -8.12 16.05
N GLN A 95 -1.26 -9.09 15.74
CA GLN A 95 -1.14 -10.46 16.26
C GLN A 95 0.20 -11.09 15.86
N VAL A 96 0.60 -10.97 14.59
CA VAL A 96 1.91 -11.46 14.11
C VAL A 96 3.06 -10.80 14.86
N CYS A 97 2.98 -9.49 15.13
CA CYS A 97 4.01 -8.77 15.88
C CYS A 97 4.15 -9.32 17.31
N LEU A 98 3.03 -9.44 18.03
CA LEU A 98 2.99 -9.95 19.40
C LEU A 98 3.57 -11.37 19.49
N GLU A 99 3.15 -12.26 18.59
CA GLU A 99 3.65 -13.64 18.55
C GLU A 99 5.12 -13.76 18.13
N SER A 100 5.67 -12.72 17.52
CA SER A 100 7.09 -12.62 17.16
C SER A 100 7.94 -12.02 18.29
N GLY A 101 7.31 -11.61 19.40
CA GLY A 101 8.00 -11.03 20.57
C GLY A 101 8.15 -9.50 20.53
N ILE A 102 7.42 -8.81 19.66
CA ILE A 102 7.34 -7.34 19.63
C ILE A 102 6.37 -6.87 20.73
N GLY A 103 6.71 -5.79 21.44
CA GLY A 103 5.90 -5.28 22.54
C GLY A 103 4.54 -4.72 22.09
N GLU A 104 3.56 -4.71 22.99
CA GLU A 104 2.17 -4.29 22.69
C GLU A 104 2.09 -2.88 22.10
N ALA A 105 2.87 -1.92 22.62
CA ALA A 105 2.88 -0.54 22.14
C ALA A 105 3.38 -0.43 20.68
N GLU A 106 4.39 -1.21 20.33
CA GLU A 106 4.96 -1.26 18.98
C GLU A 106 4.05 -2.02 18.02
N ALA A 107 3.47 -3.14 18.45
CA ALA A 107 2.48 -3.88 17.68
C ALA A 107 1.25 -2.99 17.37
N GLU A 108 0.72 -2.27 18.35
CA GLU A 108 -0.40 -1.34 18.12
C GLU A 108 0.02 -0.18 17.22
N ARG A 109 1.26 0.30 17.31
CA ARG A 109 1.80 1.30 16.36
C ARG A 109 1.74 0.79 14.92
N VAL A 110 2.13 -0.46 14.65
CA VAL A 110 2.00 -1.10 13.33
C VAL A 110 0.53 -1.09 12.88
N GLY A 111 -0.38 -1.48 13.76
CA GLY A 111 -1.82 -1.48 13.49
C GLY A 111 -2.36 -0.09 13.10
N ARG A 112 -2.00 0.96 13.85
CA ARG A 112 -2.39 2.35 13.57
C ARG A 112 -1.89 2.83 12.20
N LEU A 113 -0.64 2.51 11.85
CA LEU A 113 -0.07 2.87 10.55
C LEU A 113 -0.83 2.20 9.39
N ILE A 114 -1.17 0.91 9.52
CA ILE A 114 -1.95 0.18 8.50
C ILE A 114 -3.33 0.80 8.31
N ARG A 115 -3.97 1.23 9.40
CA ARG A 115 -5.27 1.94 9.36
C ARG A 115 -5.16 3.39 8.91
N LYS A 116 -3.94 3.90 8.70
CA LYS A 116 -3.62 5.28 8.29
C LYS A 116 -4.14 6.33 9.28
N GLU A 117 -4.11 5.99 10.56
CA GLU A 117 -4.37 6.95 11.64
C GLU A 117 -3.26 8.02 11.67
N GLY A 118 -3.61 9.28 11.95
CA GLY A 118 -2.65 10.39 11.95
C GLY A 118 -2.25 10.94 10.57
N LEU A 119 -2.65 10.29 9.47
CA LEU A 119 -2.43 10.81 8.12
C LEU A 119 -3.23 12.10 7.86
N LYS A 120 -4.51 12.10 8.25
CA LYS A 120 -5.40 13.25 8.03
C LYS A 120 -4.95 14.39 8.95
N GLY A 121 -4.46 15.48 8.35
CA GLY A 121 -3.92 16.63 9.10
C GLY A 121 -2.40 16.64 9.20
N GLY A 122 -1.71 15.60 8.72
CA GLY A 122 -0.24 15.54 8.70
C GLY A 122 0.40 15.39 10.08
N GLU A 123 -0.32 14.79 11.03
CA GLU A 123 0.14 14.63 12.42
C GLU A 123 1.20 13.53 12.56
N ASP A 124 1.17 12.54 11.67
CA ASP A 124 2.07 11.39 11.68
C ASP A 124 2.88 11.28 10.39
N ALA A 125 4.18 11.57 10.49
CA ALA A 125 5.10 11.53 9.37
C ALA A 125 5.24 10.12 8.77
N GLU A 126 5.16 9.05 9.57
CA GLU A 126 5.27 7.68 9.05
C GLU A 126 4.01 7.23 8.35
N ALA A 127 2.83 7.70 8.80
CA ALA A 127 1.58 7.48 8.07
C ALA A 127 1.64 8.16 6.69
N GLN A 128 2.26 9.33 6.59
CA GLN A 128 2.50 10.00 5.31
C GLN A 128 3.47 9.21 4.41
N ILE A 129 4.60 8.71 4.95
CA ILE A 129 5.53 7.86 4.20
C ILE A 129 4.81 6.61 3.67
N LEU A 130 3.94 6.01 4.48
CA LEU A 130 3.15 4.85 4.06
C LEU A 130 2.16 5.19 2.93
N GLU A 131 1.49 6.35 2.99
CA GLU A 131 0.64 6.80 1.88
C GLU A 131 1.45 7.07 0.61
N ASP A 132 2.63 7.68 0.73
CA ASP A 132 3.53 7.95 -0.40
C ASP A 132 3.96 6.64 -1.07
N VAL A 133 4.45 5.67 -0.29
CA VAL A 133 4.86 4.36 -0.80
C VAL A 133 3.70 3.62 -1.46
N ALA A 134 2.50 3.64 -0.87
CA ALA A 134 1.32 3.03 -1.47
C ALA A 134 0.94 3.70 -2.81
N CYS A 135 1.08 5.01 -2.92
CA CYS A 135 0.84 5.73 -4.17
C CYS A 135 1.90 5.38 -5.23
N LEU A 136 3.17 5.28 -4.84
CA LEU A 136 4.26 4.89 -5.74
C LEU A 136 4.07 3.48 -6.29
N VAL A 137 3.72 2.51 -5.44
CA VAL A 137 3.44 1.14 -5.89
C VAL A 137 2.20 1.06 -6.77
N PHE A 138 1.15 1.83 -6.47
CA PHE A 138 0.00 1.93 -7.36
C PHE A 138 0.39 2.41 -8.77
N LEU A 139 1.19 3.49 -8.86
CA LEU A 139 1.66 4.04 -10.13
C LEU A 139 2.53 3.05 -10.89
N ASP A 140 3.43 2.36 -10.21
CA ASP A 140 4.43 1.46 -10.82
C ASP A 140 3.88 0.07 -11.19
N ASP A 141 2.97 -0.50 -10.39
CA ASP A 141 2.54 -1.90 -10.54
C ASP A 141 1.11 -2.07 -11.04
N GLN A 142 0.22 -1.13 -10.70
CA GLN A 142 -1.22 -1.32 -10.86
C GLN A 142 -1.84 -0.38 -11.89
N PHE A 143 -1.18 0.74 -12.20
CA PHE A 143 -1.76 1.81 -12.99
C PHE A 143 -2.11 1.39 -14.42
N GLU A 144 -1.27 0.60 -15.10
CA GLU A 144 -1.56 0.21 -16.49
C GLU A 144 -2.81 -0.64 -16.62
N LYS A 145 -2.96 -1.64 -15.75
CA LYS A 145 -4.21 -2.40 -15.71
C LYS A 145 -5.37 -1.55 -15.21
N PHE A 146 -5.13 -0.61 -14.30
CA PHE A 146 -6.17 0.28 -13.79
C PHE A 146 -6.76 1.16 -14.91
N LYS A 147 -5.92 1.79 -15.76
CA LYS A 147 -6.42 2.72 -16.80
C LYS A 147 -7.27 2.02 -17.86
N GLU A 148 -7.04 0.74 -18.15
CA GLU A 148 -7.84 -0.04 -19.10
C GLU A 148 -9.29 -0.24 -18.65
N ASN A 149 -9.56 -0.15 -17.35
CA ASN A 149 -10.88 -0.40 -16.78
C ASN A 149 -11.76 0.86 -16.66
N TYR A 150 -11.26 2.04 -17.01
CA TYR A 150 -11.97 3.29 -16.78
C TYR A 150 -11.78 4.29 -17.92
N GLU A 151 -12.79 5.16 -18.12
CA GLU A 151 -12.68 6.26 -19.06
C GLU A 151 -11.57 7.25 -18.65
N ARG A 152 -10.92 7.87 -19.65
CA ARG A 152 -9.83 8.83 -19.47
C ARG A 152 -10.09 9.87 -18.38
N LYS A 153 -11.28 10.49 -18.37
CA LYS A 153 -11.66 11.49 -17.37
C LYS A 153 -11.58 10.95 -15.94
N LYS A 154 -11.98 9.69 -15.74
CA LYS A 154 -11.92 9.03 -14.44
C LYS A 154 -10.50 8.73 -14.03
N VAL A 155 -9.67 8.28 -14.98
CA VAL A 155 -8.24 8.01 -14.75
C VAL A 155 -7.51 9.29 -14.30
N VAL A 156 -7.71 10.40 -15.02
CA VAL A 156 -7.12 11.72 -14.66
C VAL A 156 -7.59 12.19 -13.29
N GLU A 157 -8.88 12.03 -12.94
CA GLU A 157 -9.40 12.35 -11.61
C GLU A 157 -8.69 11.56 -10.50
N ILE A 158 -8.41 10.27 -10.74
CA ILE A 158 -7.72 9.40 -9.78
C ILE A 158 -6.25 9.78 -9.68
N LEU A 159 -5.56 10.07 -10.78
CA LEU A 159 -4.18 10.56 -10.76
C LEU A 159 -4.04 11.87 -9.96
N ARG A 160 -4.95 12.83 -10.14
CA ARG A 160 -4.99 14.06 -9.33
C ARG A 160 -5.14 13.76 -7.85
N LYS A 161 -6.02 12.82 -7.50
CA LYS A 161 -6.21 12.38 -6.12
C LYS A 161 -5.00 11.65 -5.56
N THR A 162 -4.33 10.83 -6.35
CA THR A 162 -3.08 10.16 -5.96
C THR A 162 -1.99 11.20 -5.70
N TRP A 163 -1.81 12.17 -6.61
CA TRP A 163 -0.87 13.28 -6.45
C TRP A 163 -1.13 14.14 -5.21
N GLY A 164 -2.41 14.47 -4.97
CA GLY A 164 -2.83 15.29 -3.84
C GLY A 164 -2.60 14.65 -2.47
N LYS A 165 -2.47 13.33 -2.39
CA LYS A 165 -2.16 12.61 -1.14
C LYS A 165 -0.66 12.49 -0.87
N MET A 166 0.17 12.60 -1.91
CA MET A 166 1.61 12.42 -1.76
C MET A 166 2.29 13.66 -1.19
N SER A 167 3.30 13.45 -0.35
CA SER A 167 4.23 14.50 0.09
C SER A 167 5.11 14.98 -1.07
N GLU A 168 5.90 16.04 -0.85
CA GLU A 168 6.90 16.49 -1.82
C GLU A 168 7.92 15.38 -2.16
N ARG A 169 8.36 14.61 -1.16
CA ARG A 169 9.28 13.49 -1.37
C ARG A 169 8.63 12.38 -2.22
N GLY A 170 7.39 12.01 -1.89
CA GLY A 170 6.62 11.03 -2.67
C GLY A 170 6.42 11.46 -4.12
N ARG A 171 6.10 12.74 -4.35
CA ARG A 171 5.96 13.33 -5.69
C ARG A 171 7.28 13.33 -6.45
N GLY A 172 8.39 13.65 -5.79
CA GLY A 172 9.73 13.59 -6.40
C GLY A 172 10.04 12.20 -6.94
N LEU A 173 9.81 11.16 -6.13
CA LEU A 173 9.99 9.77 -6.57
C LEU A 173 9.01 9.36 -7.67
N ALA A 174 7.76 9.85 -7.62
CA ALA A 174 6.78 9.54 -8.65
C ALA A 174 7.19 10.08 -10.03
N LEU A 175 7.89 11.22 -10.08
CA LEU A 175 8.41 11.80 -11.33
C LEU A 175 9.59 11.01 -11.93
N GLU A 176 10.25 10.15 -11.15
CA GLU A 176 11.34 9.29 -11.61
C GLU A 176 10.83 7.96 -12.21
N LEU A 177 9.54 7.64 -12.01
CA LEU A 177 8.95 6.40 -12.51
C LEU A 177 8.96 6.36 -14.04
N GLN A 178 9.40 5.23 -14.58
CA GLN A 178 9.35 4.97 -16.01
C GLN A 178 7.98 4.37 -16.35
N MET A 179 7.08 5.19 -16.88
CA MET A 179 5.76 4.75 -17.34
C MET A 179 5.70 4.75 -18.87
N GLY A 180 4.73 4.03 -19.45
CA GLY A 180 4.48 4.06 -20.89
C GLY A 180 4.02 5.45 -21.37
N ASP A 181 4.14 5.72 -22.67
CA ASP A 181 3.85 7.04 -23.26
C ASP A 181 2.43 7.55 -22.92
N GLU A 182 1.42 6.68 -23.02
CA GLU A 182 0.04 7.04 -22.69
C GLU A 182 -0.11 7.40 -21.20
N ALA A 183 0.53 6.63 -20.32
CA ALA A 183 0.52 6.89 -18.88
C ALA A 183 1.18 8.22 -18.54
N ASN A 184 2.32 8.54 -19.18
CA ASN A 184 3.00 9.83 -19.02
C ASN A 184 2.10 11.00 -19.44
N GLU A 185 1.36 10.88 -20.55
CA GLU A 185 0.42 11.92 -20.98
C GLU A 185 -0.74 12.12 -19.99
N LEU A 186 -1.27 11.03 -19.41
CA LEU A 186 -2.30 11.12 -18.38
C LEU A 186 -1.80 11.80 -17.10
N VAL A 187 -0.55 11.53 -16.69
CA VAL A 187 0.09 12.20 -15.56
C VAL A 187 0.27 13.69 -15.85
N LYS A 188 0.79 14.07 -17.02
CA LYS A 188 0.90 15.49 -17.41
C LYS A 188 -0.44 16.21 -17.37
N GLU A 189 -1.48 15.60 -17.93
CA GLU A 189 -2.85 16.15 -17.91
C GLU A 189 -3.37 16.33 -16.47
N ALA A 190 -3.09 15.38 -15.58
CA ALA A 190 -3.44 15.47 -14.18
C ALA A 190 -2.73 16.61 -13.45
N LEU A 191 -1.46 16.88 -13.77
CA LEU A 191 -0.65 17.92 -13.11
C LEU A 191 -0.92 19.35 -13.61
N MET A 192 -1.45 19.51 -14.83
CA MET A 192 -1.71 20.84 -15.43
C MET A 192 -3.02 21.50 -15.00
N GLY A 193 -3.91 20.80 -14.28
CA GLY A 193 -5.23 21.33 -13.89
C GLY A 193 -5.59 20.98 -12.46
#